data_AF-A0A2A4V5I2-F1
#
_entry.id   AF-A0A2A4V5I2-F1
#
_cell.length_a   1.000
_cell.length_b   1.000
_cell.length_c   1.000
_cell.angle_alpha   90.00
_cell.angle_beta   90.00
_cell.angle_gamma   90.00
#
_symmetry.space_group_name_H-M   'P 1'
#
loop_
_entity.id
_entity.type
_entity.pdbx_description
1 polymer ?
#
loop_
_entity_poly.entity_id
_entity_poly.type
_entity_poly.pdbx_seq_one_letter_code
_entity_poly.pdbx_strand_id
1 'polypeptide(L)'
;MPPFLGTIIKFFTGDVIGRVFDVVNKNIESKTDREKLKADVVKTWLQNRTSMPWYVDFCFIGPLGFYWAFVIIYSMFWHQNGMWPQTWDIAALPYPLDKWAGWIVASRFGIAAVQHFVARK
;
A
#
# COMPACT_ATOMS: atom_id res chain seq x y z
N MET A 1 36.44 1.48 -23.65
CA MET A 1 35.19 1.73 -22.90
C MET A 1 34.02 1.39 -23.82
N PRO A 2 32.98 0.67 -23.35
CA PRO A 2 31.91 0.23 -24.23
C PRO A 2 31.02 1.41 -24.70
N PRO A 3 30.63 1.46 -25.98
CA PRO A 3 29.94 2.60 -26.59
C PRO A 3 28.49 2.83 -26.10
N PHE A 4 27.91 1.89 -25.33
CA PHE A 4 26.52 1.98 -24.86
C PHE A 4 26.33 2.91 -23.66
N LEU A 5 27.35 3.07 -22.81
CA LEU A 5 27.26 3.87 -21.58
C LEU A 5 27.18 5.38 -21.86
N GLY A 6 27.91 5.85 -22.89
CA GLY A 6 27.88 7.26 -23.29
C GLY A 6 26.53 7.71 -23.87
N THR A 7 25.81 6.80 -24.54
CA THR A 7 24.50 7.06 -25.14
C THR A 7 23.39 7.07 -24.09
N ILE A 8 23.44 6.15 -23.11
CA ILE A 8 22.48 6.10 -22.00
C ILE A 8 22.60 7.33 -21.10
N ILE A 9 23.83 7.79 -20.84
CA ILE A 9 24.05 9.01 -20.05
C ILE A 9 23.56 10.24 -20.84
N LYS A 10 23.88 10.38 -22.13
CA LYS A 10 23.33 11.49 -22.94
C LYS A 10 21.80 11.49 -23.04
N PHE A 11 21.17 10.31 -23.09
CA PHE A 11 19.72 10.15 -23.07
C PHE A 11 19.09 10.60 -21.75
N PHE A 12 19.71 10.23 -20.61
CA PHE A 12 19.19 10.61 -19.30
C PHE A 12 19.49 12.06 -18.91
N THR A 13 20.60 12.63 -19.35
CA THR A 13 21.07 13.94 -18.82
C THR A 13 20.82 15.12 -19.77
N GLY A 14 20.65 14.90 -21.07
CA GLY A 14 20.84 15.97 -22.07
C GLY A 14 19.65 16.89 -22.32
N ASP A 15 18.43 16.36 -22.43
CA ASP A 15 17.32 17.11 -23.06
C ASP A 15 15.97 17.01 -22.31
N VAL A 16 15.82 15.99 -21.46
CA VAL A 16 14.62 15.77 -20.64
C VAL A 16 14.69 16.53 -19.31
N ILE A 17 15.87 16.56 -18.68
CA ILE A 17 16.05 17.25 -17.39
C ILE A 17 15.86 18.76 -17.56
N GLY A 18 16.40 19.36 -18.62
CA GLY A 18 16.25 20.79 -18.91
C GLY A 18 14.78 21.19 -19.11
N ARG A 19 14.02 20.42 -19.90
CA ARG A 19 12.59 20.64 -20.10
C ARG A 19 11.76 20.44 -18.83
N VAL A 20 12.09 19.43 -18.01
CA VAL A 20 11.42 19.22 -16.72
C VAL A 20 11.75 20.36 -15.76
N PHE A 21 12.98 20.84 -15.71
CA PHE A 21 13.38 21.96 -14.85
C PHE A 21 12.76 23.28 -15.31
N ASP A 22 12.65 23.55 -16.61
CA ASP A 22 11.96 24.72 -17.16
C ASP A 22 10.44 24.67 -16.93
N VAL A 23 9.82 23.50 -17.03
CA VAL A 23 8.40 23.30 -16.69
C VAL A 23 8.16 23.45 -15.19
N VAL A 24 9.12 23.04 -14.36
CA VAL A 24 9.09 23.22 -12.90
C VAL A 24 9.30 24.70 -12.53
N ASN A 25 10.26 25.39 -13.15
CA ASN A 25 10.48 26.83 -12.92
C ASN A 25 9.31 27.68 -13.41
N LYS A 26 8.71 27.34 -14.55
CA LYS A 26 7.51 28.01 -15.08
C LYS A 26 6.26 27.81 -14.22
N ASN A 27 6.26 26.83 -13.30
CA ASN A 27 5.17 26.54 -12.36
C ASN A 27 5.48 26.90 -10.88
N ILE A 28 6.57 27.63 -10.61
CA ILE A 28 6.93 28.07 -9.23
C ILE A 28 6.47 29.51 -8.92
N GLU A 29 5.61 30.11 -9.74
CA GLU A 29 5.01 31.43 -9.47
C GLU A 29 3.51 31.37 -9.12
N SER A 30 3.13 30.52 -8.17
CA SER A 30 2.17 30.92 -7.12
C SER A 30 2.16 29.84 -6.03
N LYS A 31 2.12 30.24 -4.75
CA LYS A 31 1.96 29.27 -3.66
C LYS A 31 0.69 28.41 -3.84
N THR A 32 -0.32 28.98 -4.50
CA THR A 32 -1.58 28.33 -4.87
C THR A 32 -1.39 27.16 -5.86
N ASP A 33 -0.48 27.28 -6.83
CA ASP A 33 -0.27 26.23 -7.84
C ASP A 33 0.55 25.06 -7.31
N ARG A 34 1.43 25.28 -6.32
CA ARG A 34 2.09 24.18 -5.61
C ARG A 34 1.11 23.32 -4.82
N GLU A 35 0.10 23.95 -4.21
CA GLU A 35 -0.95 23.21 -3.49
C GLU A 35 -1.85 22.45 -4.45
N LYS A 36 -2.25 23.06 -5.57
CA LYS A 36 -2.99 22.37 -6.65
C LYS A 36 -2.19 21.21 -7.23
N LEU A 37 -0.91 21.40 -7.53
CA LEU A 37 -0.04 20.36 -8.08
C LEU A 37 0.12 19.19 -7.08
N LYS A 38 0.29 19.48 -5.79
CA LYS A 38 0.31 18.45 -4.74
C LYS A 38 -1.02 17.70 -4.67
N ALA A 39 -2.15 18.41 -4.73
CA ALA A 39 -3.47 17.82 -4.72
C ALA A 39 -3.69 16.93 -5.97
N ASP A 40 -3.27 17.37 -7.14
CA ASP A 40 -3.38 16.62 -8.39
C ASP A 40 -2.49 15.38 -8.39
N VAL A 41 -1.23 15.48 -7.92
CA VAL A 41 -0.35 14.32 -7.76
C VAL A 41 -0.95 13.31 -6.78
N VAL A 42 -1.48 13.78 -5.64
CA VAL A 42 -2.16 12.92 -4.66
C VAL A 42 -3.42 12.28 -5.27
N LYS A 43 -4.19 13.03 -6.06
CA LYS A 43 -5.39 12.54 -6.74
C LYS A 43 -5.06 11.49 -7.81
N THR A 44 -4.06 11.73 -8.65
CA THR A 44 -3.60 10.76 -9.66
C THR A 44 -3.04 9.51 -9.00
N TRP A 45 -2.27 9.65 -7.91
CA TRP A 45 -1.78 8.52 -7.13
C TRP A 45 -2.93 7.71 -6.51
N LEU A 46 -3.94 8.37 -5.96
CA LEU A 46 -5.14 7.73 -5.43
C LEU A 46 -5.92 6.99 -6.53
N GLN A 47 -6.10 7.60 -7.70
CA GLN A 47 -6.81 7.00 -8.84
C GLN A 47 -6.08 5.77 -9.41
N ASN A 48 -4.74 5.82 -9.50
CA ASN A 48 -3.95 4.66 -9.93
C ASN A 48 -3.93 3.54 -8.89
N ARG A 49 -4.06 3.88 -7.60
CA ARG A 49 -4.11 2.88 -6.51
C ARG A 49 -5.44 2.13 -6.47
N THR A 50 -6.53 2.74 -6.91
CA THR A 50 -7.85 2.09 -7.03
C THR A 50 -8.03 1.30 -8.32
N SER A 51 -7.18 1.49 -9.34
CA SER A 51 -7.23 0.72 -10.59
C SER A 51 -6.43 -0.59 -10.56
N MET A 52 -5.85 -0.99 -9.42
CA MET A 52 -5.25 -2.32 -9.30
C MET A 52 -6.35 -3.39 -9.36
N PRO A 53 -6.17 -4.43 -10.19
CA PRO A 53 -7.19 -5.46 -10.34
C PRO A 53 -7.36 -6.26 -9.04
N TRP A 54 -8.61 -6.66 -8.77
CA TRP A 54 -9.07 -7.27 -7.51
C TRP A 54 -8.24 -8.48 -7.05
N TYR A 55 -7.63 -9.22 -7.98
CA TYR A 55 -6.82 -10.39 -7.64
C TYR A 55 -5.50 -10.02 -6.94
N VAL A 56 -4.94 -8.84 -7.19
CA VAL A 56 -3.72 -8.39 -6.50
C VAL A 56 -4.02 -8.13 -5.03
N ASP A 57 -5.21 -7.59 -4.74
CA ASP A 57 -5.68 -7.41 -3.36
C ASP A 57 -5.89 -8.75 -2.68
N PHE A 58 -6.49 -9.70 -3.40
CA PHE A 58 -6.70 -11.05 -2.92
C PHE A 58 -5.39 -11.79 -2.62
N CYS A 59 -4.33 -11.60 -3.40
CA CYS A 59 -3.03 -12.22 -3.14
C CYS A 59 -2.43 -11.82 -1.78
N PHE A 60 -2.75 -10.65 -1.25
CA PHE A 60 -2.27 -10.22 0.07
C PHE A 60 -3.29 -10.52 1.17
N ILE A 61 -4.57 -10.23 0.95
CA ILE A 61 -5.58 -10.36 2.01
C ILE A 61 -6.18 -11.75 2.12
N GLY A 62 -6.26 -12.48 1.01
CA GLY A 62 -6.80 -13.83 0.96
C GLY A 62 -6.02 -14.80 1.85
N PRO A 63 -4.70 -14.93 1.69
CA PRO A 63 -3.88 -15.78 2.57
C PRO A 63 -3.93 -15.33 4.04
N LEU A 64 -3.96 -14.02 4.30
CA LEU A 64 -4.06 -13.49 5.67
C LEU A 64 -5.40 -13.87 6.32
N GLY A 65 -6.50 -13.67 5.61
CA GLY A 65 -7.84 -14.04 6.08
C GLY A 65 -8.00 -15.55 6.26
N PHE A 66 -7.44 -16.33 5.32
CA PHE A 66 -7.41 -17.80 5.42
C PHE A 66 -6.65 -18.25 6.66
N TYR A 67 -5.43 -17.75 6.87
CA TYR A 67 -4.62 -18.07 8.05
C TYR A 67 -5.34 -17.70 9.34
N TRP A 68 -5.92 -16.49 9.40
CA TRP A 68 -6.65 -16.02 10.57
C TRP A 68 -7.88 -16.89 10.90
N ALA A 69 -8.64 -17.31 9.89
CA ALA A 69 -9.75 -18.23 10.08
C ALA A 69 -9.30 -19.59 10.66
N PHE A 70 -8.16 -20.11 10.20
CA PHE A 70 -7.58 -21.34 10.76
C PHE A 70 -7.13 -21.16 12.21
N VAL A 71 -6.55 -20.02 12.57
CA VAL A 71 -6.19 -19.72 13.97
C VAL A 71 -7.42 -19.67 14.87
N ILE A 72 -8.54 -19.13 14.39
CA ILE A 72 -9.81 -19.13 15.14
C ILE A 72 -10.31 -20.57 15.34
N ILE A 73 -10.39 -21.35 14.26
CA ILE A 73 -10.81 -22.76 14.33
C ILE A 73 -9.90 -23.53 15.29
N TYR A 74 -8.59 -23.33 15.19
CA TYR A 74 -7.62 -23.97 16.06
C TYR A 74 -7.84 -23.58 17.53
N SER A 75 -8.07 -22.30 17.82
CA SER A 75 -8.36 -21.83 19.18
C SER A 75 -9.68 -22.37 19.75
N MET A 76 -10.66 -22.71 18.91
CA MET A 76 -11.93 -23.30 19.37
C MET A 76 -11.79 -24.75 19.81
N PHE A 77 -10.90 -25.52 19.19
CA PHE A 77 -10.77 -26.97 19.43
C PHE A 77 -9.54 -27.34 20.26
N TRP A 78 -8.45 -26.58 20.09
CA TRP A 78 -7.20 -26.72 20.82
C TRP A 78 -7.08 -25.54 21.78
N HIS A 79 -7.53 -25.73 23.01
CA HIS A 79 -7.31 -24.79 24.10
C HIS A 79 -7.29 -25.58 25.41
N GLN A 80 -6.97 -24.96 26.53
CA GLN A 80 -6.77 -25.67 27.81
C GLN A 80 -7.96 -26.54 28.23
N ASN A 81 -9.19 -26.10 27.91
CA ASN A 81 -10.44 -26.80 28.20
C ASN A 81 -11.11 -27.40 26.96
N GLY A 82 -10.36 -27.49 25.85
CA GLY A 82 -10.88 -27.92 24.56
C GLY A 82 -10.88 -29.43 24.36
N MET A 83 -11.31 -29.84 23.18
CA MET A 83 -11.32 -31.25 22.78
C MET A 83 -9.90 -31.84 22.71
N TRP A 84 -8.90 -31.01 22.39
CA TRP A 84 -7.49 -31.36 22.45
C TRP A 84 -6.71 -30.37 23.33
N PRO A 85 -6.48 -30.71 24.61
CA PRO A 85 -5.88 -29.79 25.58
C PRO A 85 -4.50 -29.30 25.16
N GLN A 86 -4.27 -27.99 25.34
CA GLN A 86 -2.99 -27.33 25.15
C GLN A 86 -2.61 -26.51 26.38
N THR A 87 -1.35 -26.10 26.49
CA THR A 87 -0.86 -25.26 27.60
C THR A 87 -1.30 -23.80 27.52
N TRP A 88 -2.01 -23.42 26.47
CA TRP A 88 -2.45 -22.08 26.16
C TRP A 88 -3.96 -22.08 25.87
N ASP A 89 -4.60 -20.93 26.06
CA ASP A 89 -6.05 -20.78 25.90
C ASP A 89 -6.45 -20.13 24.56
N ILE A 90 -5.61 -19.24 24.01
CA ILE A 90 -5.81 -18.63 22.69
C ILE A 90 -4.53 -18.75 21.87
N ALA A 91 -4.66 -19.24 20.63
CA ALA A 91 -3.52 -19.31 19.72
C ALA A 91 -3.21 -17.89 19.23
N ALA A 92 -2.07 -17.36 19.67
CA ALA A 92 -1.60 -16.07 19.19
C ALA A 92 -1.15 -16.16 17.73
N LEU A 93 -1.36 -15.08 16.97
CA LEU A 93 -0.68 -14.93 15.68
C LEU A 93 0.85 -14.94 15.93
N PRO A 94 1.64 -15.69 15.14
CA PRO A 94 3.08 -15.70 15.30
C PRO A 94 3.65 -14.32 14.99
N TYR A 95 4.66 -13.92 15.76
CA TYR A 95 5.45 -12.74 15.44
C TYR A 95 6.11 -12.92 14.06
N PRO A 96 6.06 -11.92 13.14
CA PRO A 96 5.61 -10.55 13.35
C PRO A 96 4.18 -10.27 12.85
N LEU A 97 3.45 -11.31 12.41
CA LEU A 97 2.14 -11.17 11.78
C LEU A 97 1.11 -10.52 12.72
N ASP A 98 1.24 -10.75 14.03
CA ASP A 98 0.51 -10.09 15.11
C ASP A 98 0.57 -8.55 15.03
N LYS A 99 1.72 -7.99 14.64
CA LYS A 99 1.91 -6.54 14.48
C LYS A 99 1.48 -6.05 13.11
N TRP A 100 1.86 -6.77 12.05
CA TRP A 100 1.68 -6.29 10.68
C TRP A 100 0.30 -6.55 10.09
N ALA A 101 -0.48 -7.53 10.60
CA ALA A 101 -1.80 -7.85 10.06
C ALA A 101 -2.72 -6.62 10.03
N GLY A 102 -2.77 -5.86 11.14
CA GLY A 102 -3.54 -4.61 11.20
C GLY A 102 -3.06 -3.56 10.21
N TRP A 103 -1.74 -3.39 10.06
CA TRP A 103 -1.15 -2.46 9.09
C TRP A 103 -1.42 -2.86 7.64
N ILE A 104 -1.40 -4.15 7.32
CA ILE A 104 -1.71 -4.67 5.98
C ILE A 104 -3.15 -4.31 5.63
N VAL A 105 -4.10 -4.62 6.53
CA VAL A 105 -5.53 -4.32 6.35
C VAL A 105 -5.77 -2.81 6.25
N ALA A 106 -5.20 -2.02 7.17
CA ALA A 106 -5.34 -0.56 7.19
C ALA A 106 -4.73 0.10 5.95
N SER A 107 -3.57 -0.39 5.48
CA SER A 107 -2.92 0.17 4.29
C SER A 107 -3.82 0.06 3.06
N ARG A 108 -4.62 -1.00 2.93
CA ARG A 108 -5.44 -1.25 1.75
C ARG A 108 -6.86 -0.69 1.86
N PHE A 109 -7.53 -0.93 2.99
CA PHE A 109 -8.92 -0.48 3.18
C PHE A 109 -9.05 0.88 3.85
N GLY A 110 -8.01 1.41 4.50
CA GLY A 110 -8.08 2.68 5.21
C GLY A 110 -8.55 3.83 4.31
N ILE A 111 -8.05 3.90 3.07
CA ILE A 111 -8.45 4.94 2.12
C ILE A 111 -9.91 4.78 1.68
N ALA A 112 -10.33 3.55 1.35
CA ALA A 112 -11.72 3.29 0.96
C ALA A 112 -12.69 3.57 2.11
N ALA A 113 -12.32 3.20 3.34
CA ALA A 113 -13.10 3.49 4.54
C ALA A 113 -13.23 5.00 4.78
N VAL A 114 -12.13 5.75 4.67
CA VAL A 114 -12.12 7.21 4.78
C VAL A 114 -12.98 7.86 3.70
N GLN A 115 -12.85 7.43 2.44
CA GLN A 115 -13.66 7.94 1.34
C GLN A 115 -15.16 7.69 1.57
N HIS A 116 -15.54 6.49 2.04
CA HIS A 116 -16.92 6.18 2.38
C HIS A 116 -17.45 7.03 3.55
N PHE A 117 -16.62 7.30 4.54
CA PHE A 117 -17.00 8.11 5.70
C PHE A 117 -17.15 9.59 5.35
N VAL A 118 -16.26 10.11 4.50
CA VAL A 118 -16.29 11.50 4.01
C VAL A 118 -17.45 11.70 3.03
N ALA A 119 -17.73 10.75 2.13
CA ALA A 119 -18.83 10.85 1.18
C ALA A 119 -20.23 10.72 1.81
N ARG A 120 -20.33 10.31 3.08
CA ARG A 120 -21.59 10.29 3.84
C ARG A 120 -21.87 11.60 4.60
N LYS A 121 -20.93 12.55 4.61
CA LYS A 121 -21.15 13.92 5.09
C LYS A 121 -21.46 14.84 3.92
#